data_AF-A0A0C3F3S4-F1
#
_entry.id   AF-A0A0C3F3S4-F1
#
_cell.length_a   1.000
_cell.length_b   1.000
_cell.length_c   1.000
_cell.angle_alpha   90.00
_cell.angle_beta   90.00
_cell.angle_gamma   90.00
#
_symmetry.space_group_name_H-M   'P 1'
#
loop_
_entity.id
_entity.type
_entity.pdbx_description
1 polymer ?
#
loop_
_entity_poly.entity_id
_entity_poly.type
_entity_poly.pdbx_seq_one_letter_code
_entity_poly.pdbx_strand_id
1 'polypeptide(L)'
;MAHTVYKTLKLYGLRGRVVAINCNNASNNDTMVDELERLHAEDGFEFKATEAQIQCIPHTVHLLALELLEFIGAVKRRMLLRVHIKTQLDDGNSDDSQDPEVILQEVLSAIEKLCKIIRAVENALTHTALMLILDVKTRWFSTHQMLRT
;
A
#
# COMPACT_ATOMS: atom_id res chain seq x y z
N MET A 1 -17.12 -0.81 -9.23
CA MET A 1 -16.54 -2.06 -8.69
C MET A 1 -17.56 -2.85 -7.87
N ALA A 2 -18.19 -2.24 -6.86
CA ALA A 2 -19.14 -2.92 -5.95
C ALA A 2 -20.24 -3.72 -6.66
N HIS A 3 -20.96 -3.14 -7.61
CA HIS A 3 -21.99 -3.89 -8.36
C HIS A 3 -21.45 -5.11 -9.11
N THR A 4 -20.24 -5.04 -9.67
CA THR A 4 -19.61 -6.19 -10.36
C THR A 4 -19.28 -7.29 -9.37
N VAL A 5 -18.71 -6.94 -8.22
CA VAL A 5 -18.45 -7.88 -7.12
C VAL A 5 -19.75 -8.50 -6.64
N TYR A 6 -20.78 -7.69 -6.39
CA TYR A 6 -22.08 -8.15 -5.90
C TYR A 6 -22.80 -9.09 -6.88
N LYS A 7 -22.79 -8.75 -8.18
CA LYS A 7 -23.30 -9.64 -9.24
C LYS A 7 -22.57 -11.00 -9.24
N THR A 8 -21.27 -10.99 -8.99
CA THR A 8 -20.45 -12.21 -8.90
C THR A 8 -20.84 -13.03 -7.66
N LEU A 9 -21.00 -12.37 -6.50
CA LEU A 9 -21.48 -13.04 -5.28
C LEU A 9 -22.88 -13.65 -5.48
N LYS A 10 -23.77 -12.96 -6.20
CA LYS A 10 -25.10 -13.47 -6.56
C LYS A 10 -25.01 -14.70 -7.47
N LEU A 11 -24.17 -14.64 -8.50
CA LEU A 11 -23.95 -15.75 -9.43
C LEU A 11 -23.51 -17.04 -8.72
N TYR A 12 -22.63 -16.93 -7.72
CA TYR A 12 -22.11 -18.08 -6.99
C TYR A 12 -22.87 -18.43 -5.71
N GLY A 13 -23.97 -17.73 -5.40
CA GLY A 13 -24.75 -17.98 -4.17
C GLY A 13 -24.00 -17.64 -2.88
N LEU A 14 -23.05 -16.69 -2.94
CA LEU A 14 -22.18 -16.28 -1.83
C LEU A 14 -22.69 -15.05 -1.06
N ARG A 15 -23.83 -14.48 -1.45
CA ARG A 15 -24.47 -13.37 -0.71
C ARG A 15 -24.74 -13.78 0.74
N GLY A 16 -24.37 -12.92 1.68
CA GLY A 16 -24.48 -13.19 3.12
C GLY A 16 -23.54 -14.27 3.66
N ARG A 17 -22.60 -14.78 2.85
CA ARG A 17 -21.56 -15.75 3.27
C ARG A 17 -20.16 -15.13 3.28
N VAL A 18 -20.02 -13.91 2.77
CA VAL A 18 -18.75 -13.18 2.78
C VAL A 18 -18.56 -12.55 4.15
N VAL A 19 -17.53 -13.00 4.87
CA VAL A 19 -17.18 -12.48 6.20
C VAL A 19 -16.32 -11.22 6.09
N ALA A 20 -15.33 -11.25 5.19
CA ALA A 20 -14.39 -10.15 5.03
C ALA A 20 -13.85 -10.05 3.61
N ILE A 21 -13.38 -8.86 3.25
CA ILE A 21 -12.81 -8.50 1.96
C ILE A 21 -11.41 -7.90 2.22
N ASN A 22 -10.37 -8.54 1.68
CA ASN A 22 -9.00 -8.05 1.76
C ASN A 22 -8.65 -7.26 0.50
N CYS A 23 -8.39 -5.95 0.66
CA CYS A 23 -8.05 -5.04 -0.43
C CYS A 23 -6.85 -4.16 -0.08
N ASN A 24 -6.22 -3.54 -1.08
CA ASN A 24 -5.19 -2.52 -0.84
C ASN A 24 -5.79 -1.27 -0.16
N ASN A 25 -4.94 -0.42 0.42
CA ASN A 25 -5.37 0.75 1.20
C ASN A 25 -5.75 1.96 0.32
N ALA A 26 -6.41 1.70 -0.80
CA ALA A 26 -6.91 2.73 -1.70
C ALA A 26 -8.35 3.10 -1.31
N SER A 27 -8.65 4.40 -1.27
CA SER A 27 -9.97 4.91 -0.82
C SER A 27 -11.15 4.45 -1.67
N ASN A 28 -10.91 4.04 -2.92
CA ASN A 28 -11.94 3.46 -3.77
C ASN A 28 -12.45 2.10 -3.26
N ASN A 29 -11.67 1.40 -2.43
CA ASN A 29 -12.10 0.18 -1.77
C ASN A 29 -13.03 0.48 -0.60
N ASP A 30 -12.85 1.59 0.11
CA ASP A 30 -13.76 2.04 1.17
C ASP A 30 -15.16 2.22 0.56
N THR A 31 -15.25 3.02 -0.52
CA THR A 31 -16.50 3.23 -1.27
C THR A 31 -17.09 1.92 -1.81
N MET A 32 -16.25 0.96 -2.19
CA MET A 32 -16.72 -0.34 -2.68
C MET A 32 -17.38 -1.16 -1.56
N VAL A 33 -16.78 -1.20 -0.37
CA VAL A 33 -17.28 -2.00 0.74
C VAL A 33 -18.55 -1.35 1.32
N ASP A 34 -18.62 -0.02 1.40
CA ASP A 34 -19.83 0.72 1.80
C ASP A 34 -21.01 0.39 0.87
N GLU A 35 -20.78 0.38 -0.45
CA GLU A 35 -21.82 0.03 -1.42
C GLU A 35 -22.20 -1.47 -1.35
N LEU A 36 -21.27 -2.35 -0.97
CA LEU A 36 -21.58 -3.76 -0.74
C LEU A 36 -22.48 -3.98 0.47
N GLU A 37 -22.32 -3.21 1.55
CA GLU A 37 -23.24 -3.19 2.69
C GLU A 37 -24.65 -2.81 2.25
N ARG A 38 -24.78 -1.72 1.49
CA ARG A 38 -26.07 -1.27 0.94
C ARG A 38 -26.74 -2.37 0.10
N LEU A 39 -25.98 -3.01 -0.81
CA LEU A 39 -26.50 -4.06 -1.70
C LEU A 39 -26.89 -5.35 -0.94
N HIS A 40 -26.16 -5.72 0.11
CA HIS A 40 -26.52 -6.87 0.94
C HIS A 40 -27.79 -6.58 1.75
N ALA A 41 -27.92 -5.38 2.31
CA ALA A 41 -29.11 -4.96 3.04
C ALA A 41 -30.37 -4.98 2.16
N GLU A 42 -30.28 -4.57 0.89
CA GLU A 42 -31.39 -4.66 -0.08
C GLU A 42 -31.89 -6.09 -0.31
N ASP A 43 -30.98 -7.08 -0.30
CA ASP A 43 -31.32 -8.50 -0.45
C ASP A 43 -31.60 -9.20 0.92
N GLY A 44 -31.61 -8.45 2.02
CA GLY A 44 -31.93 -8.96 3.37
C GLY A 44 -30.79 -9.69 4.08
N PHE A 45 -29.54 -9.41 3.71
CA PHE A 45 -28.36 -9.98 4.35
C PHE A 45 -27.64 -8.96 5.25
N GLU A 46 -27.15 -9.42 6.40
CA GLU A 46 -26.29 -8.62 7.27
C GLU A 46 -24.85 -8.63 6.74
N PHE A 47 -24.31 -7.45 6.46
CA PHE A 47 -22.92 -7.22 6.08
C PHE A 47 -22.56 -5.80 6.49
N LYS A 48 -21.55 -5.62 7.36
CA LYS A 48 -21.12 -4.30 7.83
C LYS A 48 -19.76 -3.96 7.27
N ALA A 49 -19.64 -2.82 6.62
CA ALA A 49 -18.39 -2.40 5.99
C ALA A 49 -17.24 -2.26 7.01
N THR A 50 -17.56 -1.74 8.19
CA THR A 50 -16.61 -1.50 9.29
C THR A 50 -15.99 -2.77 9.87
N GLU A 51 -16.68 -3.91 9.77
CA GLU A 51 -16.23 -5.21 10.29
C GLU A 51 -15.65 -6.10 9.18
N ALA A 52 -16.09 -5.90 7.93
CA ALA A 52 -15.73 -6.75 6.81
C ALA A 52 -14.48 -6.28 6.05
N GLN A 53 -14.03 -5.04 6.20
CA GLN A 53 -12.86 -4.54 5.47
C GLN A 53 -11.54 -4.91 6.16
N ILE A 54 -10.68 -5.65 5.46
CA ILE A 54 -9.31 -5.95 5.90
C ILE A 54 -8.33 -5.25 4.96
N GLN A 55 -7.38 -4.51 5.55
CA GLN A 55 -6.29 -3.91 4.79
C GLN A 55 -5.22 -4.94 4.41
N CYS A 56 -4.69 -4.79 3.20
CA CYS A 56 -3.61 -5.63 2.70
C CYS A 56 -2.30 -5.37 3.48
N ILE A 57 -1.92 -6.29 4.36
CA ILE A 57 -0.70 -6.23 5.18
C ILE A 57 0.56 -5.93 4.33
N PRO A 58 0.82 -6.61 3.19
CA PRO A 58 1.97 -6.28 2.34
C PRO A 58 1.97 -4.82 1.87
N HIS A 59 0.80 -4.26 1.54
CA HIS A 59 0.70 -2.88 1.11
C HIS A 59 1.00 -1.91 2.25
N THR A 60 0.48 -2.18 3.46
CA THR A 60 0.78 -1.39 4.66
C THR A 60 2.26 -1.41 5.02
N VAL A 61 2.89 -2.59 4.99
CA VAL A 61 4.34 -2.73 5.25
C VAL A 61 5.15 -1.98 4.20
N HIS A 62 4.74 -2.05 2.93
CA HIS A 62 5.39 -1.30 1.87
C HIS A 62 5.31 0.22 2.09
N LEU A 63 4.12 0.75 2.40
CA LEU A 63 3.93 2.17 2.69
C LEU A 63 4.78 2.62 3.89
N LEU A 64 4.80 1.83 4.97
CA LEU A 64 5.61 2.09 6.15
C LEU A 64 7.11 2.14 5.81
N ALA A 65 7.59 1.21 4.98
CA ALA A 65 8.98 1.19 4.55
C ALA A 65 9.33 2.46 3.73
N LEU A 66 8.45 2.90 2.83
CA LEU A 66 8.66 4.13 2.07
C LEU A 66 8.69 5.37 2.96
N GLU A 67 7.75 5.47 3.90
CA GLU A 67 7.68 6.58 4.86
C GLU A 67 8.93 6.62 5.76
N LEU A 68 9.40 5.45 6.21
CA LEU A 68 10.65 5.34 6.96
C LEU A 68 11.86 5.82 6.16
N LEU A 69 11.95 5.40 4.89
CA LEU A 69 13.03 5.80 3.99
C LEU A 69 12.99 7.31 3.68
N GLU A 70 11.81 7.91 3.61
CA GLU A 70 11.64 9.36 3.51
C GLU A 70 12.14 10.05 4.78
N PHE A 71 11.71 9.57 5.95
CA PHE A 71 12.03 10.16 7.25
C PHE A 71 13.54 10.18 7.53
N ILE A 72 14.26 9.11 7.14
CA ILE A 72 15.71 9.07 7.29
C ILE A 72 16.43 9.90 6.22
N GLY A 73 15.75 10.40 5.19
CA GLY A 73 16.36 11.17 4.10
C GLY A 73 17.03 10.31 3.02
N ALA A 74 16.84 8.98 3.06
CA ALA A 74 17.37 8.07 2.05
C ALA A 74 16.64 8.21 0.70
N VAL A 75 15.39 8.69 0.72
CA VAL A 75 14.60 8.95 -0.48
C VAL A 75 13.92 10.31 -0.38
N LYS A 76 14.14 11.18 -1.37
CA LYS A 76 13.40 12.46 -1.46
C LYS A 76 11.94 12.17 -1.84
N ARG A 77 10.96 12.89 -1.26
CA ARG A 77 9.52 12.79 -1.57
C ARG A 77 9.21 12.78 -3.08
N ARG A 78 10.00 13.51 -3.89
CA ARG A 78 9.92 13.54 -5.36
C ARG A 78 10.25 12.20 -6.03
N MET A 79 11.14 11.37 -5.47
CA MET A 79 11.40 10.00 -5.95
C MET A 79 10.30 9.02 -5.55
N LEU A 80 9.69 9.19 -4.37
CA LEU A 80 8.53 8.38 -3.93
C LEU A 80 7.29 8.68 -4.78
N LEU A 81 7.04 9.95 -5.07
CA LEU A 81 6.05 10.39 -6.04
C LEU A 81 6.31 9.79 -7.42
N ARG A 82 7.57 9.65 -7.88
CA ARG A 82 7.87 8.96 -9.14
C ARG A 82 7.56 7.46 -9.13
N VAL A 83 7.60 6.78 -7.98
CA VAL A 83 7.14 5.38 -7.87
C VAL A 83 5.60 5.30 -7.86
N HIS A 84 4.93 6.28 -7.25
CA HIS A 84 3.46 6.39 -7.21
C HIS A 84 2.83 6.93 -8.51
N ILE A 85 3.55 7.78 -9.26
CA ILE A 85 3.08 8.55 -10.43
C ILE A 85 3.67 8.03 -11.75
N LYS A 86 4.57 7.04 -11.77
CA LYS A 86 4.96 6.33 -13.02
C LYS A 86 3.82 5.54 -13.69
N THR A 87 2.57 5.84 -13.34
CA THR A 87 1.37 5.53 -14.10
C THR A 87 1.05 6.58 -15.17
N GLN A 88 1.50 7.84 -15.09
CA GLN A 88 1.23 8.84 -16.14
C GLN A 88 2.29 9.96 -16.17
N LEU A 89 2.98 10.02 -17.33
CA LEU A 89 3.64 11.17 -17.97
C LEU A 89 5.00 11.67 -17.44
N ASP A 90 6.00 11.46 -18.31
CA ASP A 90 7.27 12.17 -18.44
C ASP A 90 7.03 13.68 -18.69
N ASP A 91 7.81 14.55 -18.07
CA ASP A 91 8.74 15.49 -18.76
C ASP A 91 9.33 16.53 -17.76
N GLY A 92 10.57 16.96 -18.01
CA GLY A 92 11.02 18.33 -17.71
C GLY A 92 11.70 18.66 -16.37
N ASN A 93 13.03 18.50 -16.35
CA ASN A 93 14.09 19.35 -15.76
C ASN A 93 13.96 19.92 -14.33
N SER A 94 14.99 19.70 -13.51
CA SER A 94 15.29 20.55 -12.34
C SER A 94 16.79 20.75 -12.18
N ASP A 95 17.24 21.96 -12.48
CA ASP A 95 18.51 22.53 -12.03
C ASP A 95 18.49 22.60 -10.49
N ASP A 96 19.31 21.75 -9.85
CA ASP A 96 19.50 21.73 -8.39
C ASP A 96 21.01 21.71 -8.15
N SER A 97 21.63 22.88 -8.30
CA SER A 97 23.02 23.13 -7.93
C SER A 97 23.16 23.07 -6.39
N GLN A 98 23.07 21.89 -5.80
CA GLN A 98 23.28 21.66 -4.36
C GLN A 98 24.77 21.47 -4.06
N ASP A 99 25.27 22.23 -3.08
CA ASP A 99 26.63 22.14 -2.55
C ASP A 99 26.95 20.69 -2.10
N PRO A 100 28.04 20.08 -2.61
CA PRO A 100 28.44 18.71 -2.28
C PRO A 100 28.57 18.44 -0.77
N GLU A 101 28.97 19.44 0.01
CA GLU A 101 29.17 19.33 1.46
C GLU A 101 27.83 19.12 2.19
N VAL A 102 26.77 19.79 1.73
CA VAL A 102 25.42 19.69 2.28
C VAL A 102 24.82 18.32 1.99
N ILE A 103 25.02 17.80 0.78
CA ILE A 103 24.58 16.45 0.39
C ILE A 103 25.27 15.40 1.25
N LEU A 104 26.59 15.53 1.45
CA LEU A 104 27.34 14.58 2.27
C LEU A 104 26.84 14.57 3.73
N GLN A 105 26.55 15.75 4.29
CA GLN A 105 26.03 15.86 5.65
C GLN A 105 24.62 15.26 5.81
N GLU A 106 23.75 15.47 4.82
CA GLU A 106 22.42 14.83 4.78
C GLU A 106 22.53 13.30 4.72
N VAL A 107 23.42 12.78 3.87
CA VAL A 107 23.66 11.34 3.72
C VAL A 107 24.22 10.74 5.01
N LEU A 108 25.20 11.39 5.65
CA LEU A 108 25.76 10.91 6.92
C LEU A 108 24.71 10.89 8.03
N SER A 109 23.87 11.93 8.13
CA SER A 109 22.76 11.97 9.09
C SER A 109 21.73 10.85 8.82
N ALA A 110 21.44 10.57 7.55
CA ALA A 110 20.56 9.47 7.16
C ALA A 110 21.10 8.11 7.59
N ILE A 111 22.39 7.88 7.36
CA ILE A 111 23.09 6.65 7.76
C ILE A 111 23.04 6.46 9.28
N GLU A 112 23.29 7.51 10.06
CA GLU A 112 23.23 7.45 11.52
C GLU A 112 21.83 7.10 12.03
N LYS A 113 20.78 7.71 11.46
CA LYS A 113 19.38 7.41 11.78
C LYS A 113 19.04 5.96 11.44
N LEU A 114 19.47 5.48 10.27
CA LEU A 114 19.26 4.11 9.84
C LEU A 114 19.92 3.10 10.80
N CYS A 115 21.18 3.35 11.19
CA CYS A 115 21.89 2.50 12.15
C CYS A 115 21.18 2.43 13.51
N LYS A 116 20.56 3.51 13.98
CA LYS A 116 19.77 3.52 15.22
C LYS A 116 18.50 2.68 15.10
N ILE A 117 17.81 2.77 13.96
CA ILE A 117 16.60 1.99 13.69
C ILE A 117 16.92 0.51 13.58
N ILE A 118 17.97 0.14 12.82
CA ILE A 118 18.40 -1.26 12.68
C ILE A 118 18.68 -1.87 14.04
N ARG A 119 19.46 -1.19 14.89
CA ARG A 119 19.75 -1.67 16.25
C ARG A 119 18.49 -1.81 17.11
N ALA A 120 17.54 -0.90 16.99
CA ALA A 120 16.27 -0.98 17.72
C ALA A 120 15.43 -2.17 17.25
N VAL A 121 15.39 -2.42 15.93
CA VAL A 121 14.68 -3.55 15.30
C VAL A 121 15.35 -4.88 15.66
N GLU A 122 16.68 -4.97 15.60
CA GLU A 122 17.46 -6.15 16.01
C GLU A 122 17.22 -6.50 17.48
N ASN A 123 17.21 -5.50 18.37
CA ASN A 123 16.91 -5.71 19.79
C ASN A 123 15.46 -6.14 20.05
N ALA A 124 14.52 -5.74 19.18
CA ALA A 124 13.12 -6.16 19.27
C ALA A 124 12.85 -7.55 18.69
N LEU A 125 13.71 -8.05 17.78
CA LEU A 125 13.56 -9.32 17.07
C LEU A 125 14.21 -10.52 17.79
N THR A 126 14.43 -10.44 19.10
CA THR A 126 15.09 -11.48 19.92
C THR A 126 14.40 -12.84 19.93
N HIS A 127 13.20 -12.97 19.36
CA HIS A 127 12.49 -14.24 19.23
C HIS A 127 12.07 -14.53 17.77
N THR A 128 12.74 -15.53 17.21
CA THR A 128 12.37 -16.30 16.01
C THR A 128 12.37 -15.50 14.70
N ALA A 129 13.41 -15.70 13.89
CA ALA A 129 13.49 -15.21 12.53
C ALA A 129 12.30 -15.73 11.69
N LEU A 130 11.28 -14.90 11.52
CA LEU A 130 10.20 -15.18 10.58
C LEU A 130 10.75 -14.94 9.17
N MET A 131 10.62 -15.93 8.29
CA MET A 131 10.97 -15.81 6.87
C MET A 131 10.28 -14.58 6.28
N LEU A 132 11.07 -13.69 5.68
CA LEU A 132 10.53 -12.58 4.88
C LEU A 132 9.65 -13.14 3.77
N ILE A 133 8.41 -12.65 3.69
CA ILE A 133 7.57 -12.86 2.52
C ILE A 133 8.25 -12.13 1.36
N LEU A 134 8.93 -12.90 0.50
CA LEU A 134 9.58 -12.37 -0.69
C LEU A 134 8.53 -11.75 -1.62
N ASP A 135 8.84 -10.55 -2.11
CA ASP A 135 7.95 -9.77 -2.95
C ASP A 135 7.63 -10.52 -4.25
N VAL A 136 6.36 -10.72 -4.54
CA VAL A 136 5.92 -11.30 -5.81
C VAL A 136 5.95 -10.18 -6.84
N LYS A 137 7.01 -10.14 -7.66
CA LYS A 137 7.34 -9.12 -8.69
C LYS A 137 6.18 -8.63 -9.57
N THR A 138 5.04 -9.31 -9.63
CA THR A 138 3.96 -9.07 -10.59
C THR A 138 2.81 -8.18 -10.11
N ARG A 139 2.69 -7.79 -8.83
CA ARG A 139 1.34 -7.44 -8.32
C ARG A 139 0.96 -5.98 -8.04
N TRP A 140 1.88 -5.01 -8.04
CA TRP A 140 1.49 -3.65 -7.63
C TRP A 140 0.88 -2.77 -8.73
N PHE A 141 0.79 -3.28 -9.97
CA PHE A 141 0.23 -2.56 -11.14
C PHE A 141 -0.91 -3.32 -11.84
N SER A 142 -1.46 -4.35 -11.19
CA SER A 142 -2.42 -5.28 -11.81
C SER A 142 -3.75 -4.59 -12.20
N THR A 143 -4.23 -3.63 -11.41
CA THR A 143 -5.43 -2.86 -11.74
C THR A 143 -5.25 -1.99 -12.99
N HIS A 144 -4.07 -1.41 -13.21
CA HIS A 144 -3.77 -0.65 -14.42
C HIS A 144 -3.66 -1.57 -15.66
N GLN A 145 -3.09 -2.77 -15.52
CA GLN A 145 -3.06 -3.76 -16.61
C GLN A 145 -4.45 -4.30 -16.94
N MET A 146 -5.32 -4.50 -15.94
CA MET A 146 -6.68 -4.99 -16.13
C MET A 146 -7.60 -3.97 -16.83
N LEU A 147 -7.35 -2.68 -16.67
CA LEU A 147 -8.14 -1.61 -17.33
C LEU A 147 -7.69 -1.28 -18.76
N ARG A 148 -6.64 -1.94 -19.28
CA ARG A 148 -6.08 -1.72 -20.62
C ARG A 148 -6.28 -2.87 -21.61
N THR A 149 -7.03 -3.90 -21.23
CA THR A 149 -7.51 -4.98 -22.12
C THR A 149 -8.99 -4.82 -22.38
#